data_AF-A0A6N2L5W9-F1
#
_entry.id   AF-A0A6N2L5W9-F1
#
_cell.length_a   1.000
_cell.length_b   1.000
_cell.length_c   1.000
_cell.angle_alpha   90.00
_cell.angle_beta   90.00
_cell.angle_gamma   90.00
#
_symmetry.space_group_name_H-M   'P 1'
#
loop_
_entity.id
_entity.type
_entity.pdbx_description
1 polymer ?
#
loop_
_entity_poly.entity_id
_entity_poly.type
_entity_poly.pdbx_seq_one_letter_code
_entity_poly.pdbx_strand_id
1 'polypeptide(L)'
;MEVEDNRRCLPNYMREVQNDVSVNMRETLVDWLVEVAEEYRLVSDTLYLTVSYIDRFLSSQALSRNNLKLLGVSCMLIASKYEETSPPNVESFCHITDSSCAKDQVLDMEKQNLAESCSRKLRIF
;
A
#
# COMPACT_ATOMS: atom_id res chain seq x y z
N MET A 1 -11.79 8.18 24.59
CA MET A 1 -11.32 9.18 23.61
C MET A 1 -9.80 9.18 23.65
N GLU A 2 -9.17 8.10 23.21
CA GLU A 2 -7.71 8.00 23.04
C GLU A 2 -7.46 6.95 21.95
N VAL A 3 -7.80 7.29 20.72
CA VAL A 3 -7.60 6.43 19.55
C VAL A 3 -7.05 7.33 18.45
N GLU A 4 -5.77 7.74 18.51
CA GLU A 4 -5.20 8.47 17.34
C GLU A 4 -3.67 8.63 17.28
N ASP A 5 -2.92 8.47 18.37
CA ASP A 5 -1.56 9.06 18.37
C ASP A 5 -0.42 8.20 17.78
N ASN A 6 -0.70 6.96 17.32
CA ASN A 6 0.34 6.07 16.76
C ASN A 6 0.15 5.73 15.26
N ARG A 7 -0.64 6.54 14.54
CA ARG A 7 -1.00 6.34 13.11
C ARG A 7 -0.31 7.29 12.14
N ARG A 8 0.51 8.22 12.63
CA ARG A 8 1.04 9.33 11.83
C ARG A 8 2.30 8.89 11.09
N CYS A 9 2.27 9.00 9.76
CA CYS A 9 3.46 8.93 8.93
C CYS A 9 4.45 10.00 9.43
N LEU A 10 5.75 9.66 9.49
CA LEU A 10 6.76 10.62 9.91
C LEU A 10 6.86 11.72 8.84
N PRO A 11 6.60 13.01 9.13
CA PRO A 11 6.49 14.04 8.08
C PRO A 11 7.71 14.12 7.13
N ASN A 12 8.88 13.67 7.59
CA ASN A 12 10.14 13.70 6.86
C ASN A 12 10.65 12.31 6.44
N TYR A 13 9.84 11.25 6.43
CA TYR A 13 10.33 9.89 6.13
C TYR A 13 11.03 9.78 4.78
N MET A 14 10.60 10.56 3.79
CA MET A 14 11.24 10.61 2.48
C MET A 14 12.70 11.08 2.54
N ARG A 15 13.08 11.84 3.57
CA ARG A 15 14.45 12.31 3.78
C ARG A 15 15.20 11.47 4.82
N GLU A 16 14.50 11.00 5.85
CA GLU A 16 15.12 10.36 7.02
C GLU A 16 15.23 8.84 6.86
N VAL A 17 14.36 8.21 6.07
CA VAL A 17 14.28 6.75 5.90
C VAL A 17 14.61 6.33 4.49
N GLN A 18 14.09 7.05 3.48
CA GLN A 18 14.26 6.67 2.08
C GLN A 18 15.60 7.14 1.52
N ASN A 19 16.35 6.20 0.94
CA ASN A 19 17.62 6.48 0.24
C ASN A 19 17.48 6.43 -1.29
N ASP A 20 16.50 5.67 -1.80
CA ASP A 20 16.35 5.36 -3.23
C ASP A 20 14.99 5.78 -3.82
N VAL A 21 14.03 6.10 -2.95
CA VAL A 21 12.69 6.60 -3.31
C VAL A 21 12.63 8.10 -3.02
N SER A 22 12.17 8.89 -3.99
CA SER A 22 11.96 10.33 -3.84
C SER A 22 10.48 10.69 -3.79
N VAL A 23 10.17 11.91 -3.33
CA VAL A 23 8.82 12.46 -3.30
C VAL A 23 8.16 12.39 -4.69
N ASN A 24 8.89 12.79 -5.74
CA ASN A 24 8.40 12.74 -7.12
C ASN A 24 8.03 11.31 -7.57
N MET A 25 8.78 10.29 -7.12
CA MET A 25 8.46 8.90 -7.47
C MET A 25 7.19 8.43 -6.77
N ARG A 26 6.93 8.90 -5.55
CA ARG A 26 5.67 8.65 -4.84
C ARG A 26 4.50 9.38 -5.50
N GLU A 27 4.69 10.61 -5.96
CA GLU A 27 3.68 11.33 -6.75
C GLU A 27 3.34 10.57 -8.03
N THR A 28 4.34 10.18 -8.82
CA THR A 28 4.13 9.36 -10.03
C THR A 28 3.44 8.02 -9.73
N LEU A 29 3.75 7.38 -8.59
CA LEU A 29 3.06 6.18 -8.16
C LEU A 29 1.57 6.44 -7.87
N VAL A 30 1.27 7.51 -7.13
CA VAL A 30 -0.11 7.85 -6.76
C VAL A 30 -0.93 8.23 -7.98
N ASP A 31 -0.38 9.01 -8.92
CA ASP A 31 -1.05 9.34 -10.18
C ASP A 31 -1.43 8.07 -10.94
N TRP A 32 -0.50 7.12 -11.03
CA TRP A 32 -0.77 5.83 -11.66
C TRP A 32 -1.83 5.00 -10.89
N LEU A 33 -1.83 5.04 -9.55
CA LEU A 33 -2.85 4.36 -8.76
C LEU A 33 -4.24 4.99 -8.92
N VAL A 34 -4.34 6.28 -9.21
CA VAL A 34 -5.62 6.92 -9.57
C VAL A 34 -6.17 6.30 -10.85
N GLU A 35 -5.34 6.18 -11.90
CA GLU A 35 -5.74 5.54 -13.16
C GLU A 35 -6.22 4.09 -12.93
N VAL A 36 -5.50 3.33 -12.09
CA VAL A 36 -5.90 1.95 -11.74
C VAL A 36 -7.23 1.93 -10.97
N ALA A 37 -7.43 2.84 -10.02
CA ALA A 37 -8.68 2.93 -9.27
C ALA A 37 -9.86 3.27 -10.18
N GLU A 38 -9.67 4.14 -11.18
CA GLU A 38 -10.69 4.48 -12.18
C GLU A 38 -11.02 3.30 -13.10
N GLU A 39 -10.00 2.58 -13.59
CA GLU A 39 -10.15 1.39 -14.45
C GLU A 39 -11.02 0.32 -13.77
N TYR A 40 -10.77 0.05 -12.47
CA TYR A 40 -11.53 -0.92 -11.67
C TYR A 40 -12.76 -0.35 -10.98
N ARG A 41 -13.03 0.96 -11.12
CA ARG A 41 -14.14 1.67 -10.47
C ARG A 41 -14.15 1.50 -8.95
N LEU A 42 -12.97 1.56 -8.33
CA LEU A 42 -12.82 1.49 -6.89
C LEU A 42 -13.38 2.76 -6.24
N VAL A 43 -13.89 2.64 -5.01
CA VAL A 43 -14.34 3.81 -4.25
C VAL A 43 -13.14 4.66 -3.80
N SER A 44 -13.39 5.96 -3.61
CA SER A 44 -12.33 6.90 -3.19
C SER A 44 -11.66 6.49 -1.88
N ASP A 45 -12.41 5.89 -0.96
CA ASP A 45 -11.91 5.40 0.33
C ASP A 45 -10.85 4.31 0.15
N THR A 46 -11.00 3.44 -0.85
CA THR A 46 -9.99 2.44 -1.23
C THR A 46 -8.67 3.11 -1.62
N LEU A 47 -8.73 4.17 -2.42
CA LEU A 47 -7.53 4.91 -2.84
C LEU A 47 -6.90 5.66 -1.65
N TYR A 48 -7.70 6.33 -0.81
CA TYR A 48 -7.18 7.02 0.38
C TYR A 48 -6.48 6.06 1.34
N LEU A 49 -7.08 4.88 1.56
CA LEU A 49 -6.50 3.85 2.41
C LEU A 49 -5.22 3.27 1.81
N THR A 50 -5.20 3.07 0.48
CA THR A 50 -4.01 2.64 -0.26
C THR A 50 -2.84 3.60 -0.04
N VAL A 51 -3.08 4.90 -0.24
CA VAL A 51 -2.06 5.94 -0.05
C VAL A 51 -1.58 5.98 1.40
N SER A 52 -2.50 5.86 2.36
CA SER A 52 -2.13 5.78 3.77
C SER A 52 -1.25 4.58 4.09
N TYR A 53 -1.44 3.42 3.44
CA TYR A 53 -0.58 2.26 3.65
C TYR A 53 0.82 2.45 3.03
N ILE A 54 0.89 3.04 1.83
CA ILE A 54 2.16 3.34 1.17
C ILE A 54 3.00 4.26 2.05
N ASP A 55 2.44 5.38 2.49
CA ASP A 55 3.18 6.39 3.25
C ASP A 55 3.62 5.86 4.63
N ARG A 56 2.83 4.96 5.25
CA ARG A 56 3.23 4.28 6.49
C ARG A 56 4.38 3.30 6.26
N PHE A 57 4.31 2.49 5.21
CA PHE A 57 5.40 1.57 4.89
C PHE A 57 6.71 2.32 4.62
N LEU A 58 6.65 3.39 3.82
CA LEU A 58 7.82 4.23 3.53
C LEU A 58 8.28 5.02 4.78
N SER A 59 7.44 5.16 5.81
CA SER A 59 7.82 5.73 7.10
C SER A 59 8.61 4.78 7.99
N SER A 60 8.38 3.47 7.89
CA SER A 60 9.08 2.48 8.73
C SER A 60 10.26 1.81 8.02
N GLN A 61 10.24 1.74 6.68
CA GLN A 61 11.20 0.94 5.93
C GLN A 61 11.70 1.58 4.64
N ALA A 62 13.01 1.52 4.44
CA ALA A 62 13.63 1.91 3.17
C ALA A 62 13.27 0.90 2.07
N LEU A 63 12.76 1.40 0.94
CA LEU A 63 12.39 0.59 -0.21
C LEU A 63 13.30 0.91 -1.40
N SER A 64 13.62 -0.08 -2.22
CA SER A 64 14.21 0.17 -3.53
C SER A 64 13.15 0.67 -4.50
N ARG A 65 13.51 1.62 -5.36
CA ARG A 65 12.64 2.17 -6.40
C ARG A 65 11.95 1.11 -7.27
N ASN A 66 12.62 -0.02 -7.50
CA ASN A 66 12.10 -1.11 -8.33
C ASN A 66 10.87 -1.80 -7.71
N ASN A 67 10.74 -1.74 -6.38
CA ASN A 67 9.64 -2.35 -5.64
C ASN A 67 8.50 -1.35 -5.34
N LEU A 68 8.63 -0.08 -5.76
CA LEU A 68 7.67 0.96 -5.42
C LEU A 68 6.28 0.71 -6.03
N LYS A 69 6.23 0.25 -7.29
CA LYS A 69 4.96 -0.15 -7.93
C LYS A 69 4.35 -1.39 -7.27
N LEU A 70 5.18 -2.36 -6.88
CA LEU A 70 4.75 -3.56 -6.17
C LEU A 70 4.12 -3.21 -4.82
N LEU A 71 4.72 -2.29 -4.07
CA LEU A 71 4.15 -1.78 -2.83
C LEU A 71 2.78 -1.15 -3.07
N GLY A 72 2.65 -0.27 -4.07
CA GLY A 72 1.39 0.40 -4.38
C GLY A 72 0.25 -0.57 -4.68
N VAL A 73 0.49 -1.56 -5.54
CA VAL A 73 -0.50 -2.61 -5.86
C VAL A 73 -0.82 -3.48 -4.65
N SER A 74 0.18 -3.84 -3.84
CA SER A 74 -0.03 -4.60 -2.61
C SER A 74 -0.93 -3.84 -1.64
N CYS A 75 -0.67 -2.55 -1.44
CA CYS A 75 -1.48 -1.68 -0.59
C CYS A 75 -2.91 -1.55 -1.13
N MET A 76 -3.10 -1.45 -2.45
CA MET A 76 -4.42 -1.35 -3.07
C MET A 76 -5.22 -2.65 -2.97
N LEU A 77 -4.56 -3.80 -3.13
CA LEU A 77 -5.16 -5.11 -2.90
C LEU A 77 -5.61 -5.27 -1.45
N ILE A 78 -4.82 -4.80 -0.49
CA ILE A 78 -5.22 -4.82 0.92
C ILE A 78 -6.41 -3.87 1.11
N ALA A 79 -6.31 -2.62 0.68
CA ALA A 79 -7.36 -1.62 0.86
C ALA A 79 -8.70 -2.05 0.24
N SER A 80 -8.67 -2.59 -0.98
CA SER A 80 -9.88 -3.06 -1.67
C SER A 80 -10.59 -4.19 -0.92
N LYS A 81 -9.86 -5.10 -0.25
CA LYS A 81 -10.48 -6.12 0.61
C LYS A 81 -11.24 -5.54 1.82
N TYR A 82 -10.88 -4.33 2.26
CA TYR A 82 -11.52 -3.67 3.40
C TYR A 82 -12.71 -2.79 2.98
N GLU A 83 -12.55 -2.03 1.90
CA GLU A 83 -13.51 -1.00 1.51
C GLU A 83 -14.50 -1.47 0.42
N GLU A 84 -14.11 -2.44 -0.43
CA GLU A 84 -14.97 -2.89 -1.53
C GLU A 84 -15.88 -4.05 -1.12
N THR A 85 -17.13 -4.01 -1.56
CA THR A 85 -18.07 -5.14 -1.40
C THR A 85 -17.65 -6.35 -2.24
N SER A 86 -17.01 -6.10 -3.38
CA SER A 86 -16.50 -7.13 -4.29
C SER A 86 -15.08 -6.74 -4.76
N PRO A 87 -14.03 -7.06 -3.98
CA PRO A 87 -12.67 -6.67 -4.31
C PRO A 87 -12.18 -7.33 -5.61
N PRO A 88 -11.33 -6.65 -6.41
CA PRO A 88 -10.76 -7.25 -7.59
C PRO A 88 -9.83 -8.41 -7.23
N ASN A 89 -9.74 -9.43 -8.10
CA ASN A 89 -8.86 -10.56 -7.86
C ASN A 89 -7.39 -10.14 -8.02
N VAL A 90 -6.50 -10.77 -7.25
CA VAL A 90 -5.04 -10.55 -7.29
C VAL A 90 -4.49 -10.76 -8.71
N GLU A 91 -5.06 -11.68 -9.47
CA GLU A 91 -4.68 -11.94 -10.86
C GLU A 91 -4.97 -10.77 -11.81
N SER A 92 -6.04 -10.00 -11.55
CA SER A 92 -6.36 -8.80 -12.34
C SER A 92 -5.30 -7.71 -12.15
N PHE A 93 -4.78 -7.56 -10.93
CA PHE A 93 -3.70 -6.61 -10.66
C PHE A 93 -2.33 -7.06 -11.21
N CYS A 94 -2.05 -8.37 -11.23
CA CYS A 94 -0.80 -8.90 -11.81
C CYS A 94 -0.64 -8.53 -13.29
N HIS A 95 -1.74 -8.48 -14.04
CA HIS A 95 -1.73 -8.09 -15.46
C HIS A 95 -1.30 -6.64 -15.70
N ILE A 96 -1.55 -5.75 -14.74
CA ILE A 96 -1.21 -4.32 -14.87
C ILE A 96 0.25 -4.04 -14.47
N THR A 97 0.85 -4.89 -13.65
CA THR A 97 2.25 -4.75 -13.23
C THR A 97 3.29 -5.44 -14.11
N ASP A 98 2.86 -6.08 -15.22
CA ASP A 98 3.67 -6.66 -16.32
C ASP A 98 4.81 -7.65 -15.97
N SER A 99 5.13 -7.93 -14.71
CA SER A 99 5.81 -9.13 -14.19
C SER A 99 6.24 -8.90 -12.75
N SER A 100 6.21 -9.96 -11.93
CA SER A 100 6.72 -10.01 -10.54
C SER A 100 5.80 -9.46 -9.42
N CYS A 101 4.50 -9.76 -9.46
CA CYS A 101 3.71 -9.91 -8.23
C CYS A 101 3.83 -11.37 -7.75
N ALA A 102 4.99 -11.73 -7.18
CA ALA A 102 5.05 -12.97 -6.43
C ALA A 102 4.12 -12.79 -5.22
N LYS A 103 3.00 -13.52 -5.19
CA LYS A 103 2.03 -13.50 -4.08
C LYS A 103 2.73 -13.55 -2.71
N ASP A 104 3.87 -14.23 -2.63
CA ASP A 104 4.73 -14.31 -1.45
C ASP A 104 5.34 -12.96 -1.02
N GLN A 105 5.77 -12.10 -1.95
CA GLN A 105 6.28 -10.76 -1.62
C GLN A 105 5.15 -9.84 -1.14
N VAL A 106 3.96 -9.97 -1.73
CA VAL A 106 2.76 -9.24 -1.26
C VAL A 106 2.37 -9.71 0.14
N LEU A 107 2.44 -11.02 0.42
CA LEU A 107 2.14 -11.61 1.72
C LEU A 107 3.18 -11.24 2.78
N ASP A 108 4.47 -11.14 2.43
CA ASP A 108 5.50 -10.71 3.36
C ASP A 108 5.40 -9.21 3.65
N MET A 109 5.09 -8.41 2.63
CA MET A 109 4.75 -6.99 2.77
C MET A 109 3.50 -6.77 3.61
N GLU A 110 2.46 -7.60 3.41
CA GLU A 110 1.22 -7.61 4.18
C GLU A 110 1.51 -7.99 5.64
N LYS A 111 2.31 -9.03 5.90
CA LYS A 111 2.73 -9.39 7.26
C LYS A 111 3.50 -8.28 7.95
N GLN A 112 4.33 -7.54 7.23
CA GLN A 112 5.10 -6.45 7.83
C GLN A 112 4.24 -5.22 8.11
N ASN A 113 3.36 -4.85 7.18
CA ASN A 113 2.34 -3.81 7.38
C ASN A 113 1.34 -4.17 8.49
N LEU A 114 0.96 -5.44 8.63
CA LEU A 114 0.03 -5.93 9.65
C LEU A 114 0.71 -6.17 11.01
N ALA A 115 1.99 -6.55 11.07
CA ALA A 115 2.72 -6.73 12.33
C ALA A 115 2.87 -5.40 13.08
N GLU A 116 3.01 -4.29 12.37
CA GLU A 116 3.02 -2.95 12.97
C GLU A 116 1.60 -2.47 13.35
N SER A 117 0.56 -2.99 12.70
CA SER A 117 -0.83 -2.53 12.85
C SER A 117 -1.68 -3.38 13.81
N CYS A 118 -1.24 -4.59 14.21
CA CYS A 118 -2.14 -5.58 14.80
C CYS A 118 -1.64 -6.23 16.10
N SER A 119 -1.54 -5.46 17.18
CA SER A 119 -2.07 -6.00 18.45
C SER A 119 -3.60 -5.88 18.40
N ARG A 120 -4.23 -6.98 18.00
CA ARG A 120 -5.67 -7.30 18.07
C ARG A 120 -6.58 -6.78 16.95
N LYS A 121 -6.57 -7.53 15.84
CA LYS A 121 -7.71 -8.30 15.30
C LYS A 121 -7.27 -9.20 14.14
N LEU A 122 -6.25 -10.03 14.37
CA LEU A 122 -6.01 -11.20 13.55
C LEU A 122 -6.99 -12.31 13.99
N ARG A 123 -8.12 -12.39 13.30
CA ARG A 123 -8.84 -13.65 13.12
C ARG A 123 -9.38 -13.72 11.70
N ILE A 124 -8.48 -14.13 10.81
CA ILE A 124 -8.77 -14.69 9.49
C ILE A 124 -7.65 -15.74 9.36
N PHE A 125 -7.80 -16.96 9.88
CA PHE A 125 -8.80 -17.99 9.60
C PHE A 125 -9.92 -18.17 10.63
#